data_AF-A0A519BSR0-F1
#
_entry.id   AF-A0A519BSR0-F1
#
_cell.length_a   1.000
_cell.length_b   1.000
_cell.length_c   1.000
_cell.angle_alpha   90.00
_cell.angle_beta   90.00
_cell.angle_gamma   90.00
#
_symmetry.space_group_name_H-M   'P 1'
#
loop_
_entity.id
_entity.type
_entity.pdbx_description
1 polymer ?
#
loop_
_entity_poly.entity_id
_entity_poly.type
_entity_poly.pdbx_seq_one_letter_code
_entity_poly.pdbx_strand_id
1 'polypeptide(L)'
;MVVLYKTTGVRFGNLWTYGIAFMLIFSIFTFVAVSKENELNINSYDGFLSATKVYLSWFTKFIKEVPEITGDLFNIDSTEEIEE
;
A
#
# COMPACT_ATOMS: atom_id res chain seq x y z
N MET A 1 3.56 -24.64 28.04
CA MET A 1 2.50 -23.96 27.26
C MET A 1 2.97 -23.93 25.82
N VAL A 2 2.54 -24.92 25.03
CA VAL A 2 3.02 -25.12 23.67
C VAL A 2 2.26 -24.12 22.80
N VAL A 3 2.93 -23.04 22.38
CA VAL A 3 2.42 -22.06 21.42
C VAL A 3 2.47 -22.70 20.03
N LEU A 4 1.65 -23.72 19.82
CA LEU A 4 1.25 -24.18 18.49
C LEU A 4 0.12 -23.24 18.03
N TYR A 5 0.45 -21.96 17.89
CA TYR A 5 -0.39 -21.02 17.16
C TYR A 5 -0.24 -21.36 15.68
N LYS A 6 -0.92 -22.44 15.27
CA LYS A 6 -1.54 -22.60 13.96
C LYS A 6 -0.80 -21.85 12.83
N THR A 7 0.45 -22.22 12.58
CA THR A 7 1.14 -21.98 11.29
C THR A 7 0.52 -22.81 10.17
N THR A 8 -0.59 -23.49 10.44
CA THR A 8 -1.51 -24.15 9.50
C THR A 8 -2.34 -23.17 8.66
N GLY A 9 -2.02 -21.87 8.63
CA GLY A 9 -2.57 -20.92 7.65
C GLY A 9 -1.62 -20.59 6.50
N VAL A 10 -0.31 -20.81 6.70
CA VAL A 10 0.72 -20.43 5.70
C VAL A 10 0.96 -21.55 4.70
N ARG A 11 0.74 -22.81 5.10
CA ARG A 11 1.05 -23.99 4.29
C ARG A 11 0.08 -24.25 3.12
N PHE A 12 -1.08 -23.59 3.12
CA PHE A 12 -2.05 -23.51 2.01
C PHE A 12 -2.44 -22.04 1.78
N GLY A 13 -1.47 -21.12 1.83
CA GLY A 13 -1.73 -19.69 1.69
C GLY A 13 -2.36 -19.42 0.33
N ASN A 14 -3.68 -19.29 0.29
CA ASN A 14 -4.41 -18.75 -0.85
C ASN A 14 -3.67 -17.48 -1.29
N LEU A 15 -3.51 -17.26 -2.60
CA LEU A 15 -2.91 -16.05 -3.18
C LEU A 15 -3.39 -14.77 -2.46
N TRP A 16 -4.65 -14.78 -2.03
CA TRP A 16 -5.28 -13.81 -1.15
C TRP A 16 -4.52 -13.46 0.15
N THR A 17 -4.04 -14.45 0.90
CA THR A 17 -3.27 -14.26 2.14
C THR A 17 -1.93 -13.57 1.86
N TYR A 18 -1.26 -13.91 0.76
CA TYR A 18 -0.04 -13.22 0.33
C TYR A 18 -0.34 -11.79 -0.11
N GLY A 19 -1.45 -11.56 -0.82
CA GLY A 19 -1.91 -10.23 -1.19
C GLY A 19 -2.18 -9.34 0.02
N ILE A 20 -2.87 -9.85 1.04
CA ILE A 20 -3.09 -9.13 2.30
C ILE A 20 -1.78 -8.84 3.02
N ALA A 21 -0.89 -9.83 3.14
CA ALA A 21 0.40 -9.65 3.78
C ALA A 21 1.24 -8.58 3.07
N PHE A 22 1.25 -8.59 1.73
CA PHE A 22 1.90 -7.57 0.93
C PHE A 22 1.29 -6.19 1.15
N MET A 23 -0.04 -6.06 1.14
CA MET A 23 -0.71 -4.77 1.40
C MET A 23 -0.42 -4.23 2.80
N LEU A 24 -0.32 -5.10 3.80
CA LEU A 24 0.04 -4.70 5.17
C LEU A 24 1.48 -4.19 5.25
N ILE A 25 2.42 -4.92 4.64
CA ILE A 25 3.82 -4.50 4.58
C ILE A 25 3.93 -3.17 3.83
N PHE A 26 3.32 -3.07 2.65
CA PHE A 26 3.27 -1.85 1.86
C PHE A 26 2.74 -0.67 2.68
N SER A 27 1.61 -0.82 3.37
CA SER A 27 1.00 0.24 4.19
C SER A 27 1.92 0.70 5.33
N ILE A 28 2.65 -0.22 5.96
CA ILE A 28 3.59 0.13 7.04
C ILE A 28 4.78 0.91 6.47
N PHE A 29 5.36 0.43 5.36
CA PHE A 29 6.49 1.09 4.72
C PHE A 29 6.14 2.48 4.21
N THR A 30 5.00 2.64 3.53
CA THR A 30 4.55 3.94 3.03
C THR A 30 4.17 4.89 4.16
N PHE A 31 3.55 4.39 5.24
CA PHE A 31 3.28 5.21 6.43
C PHE A 31 4.56 5.82 7.02
N VAL A 32 5.61 5.01 7.18
CA VAL A 32 6.91 5.49 7.70
C VAL A 32 7.57 6.45 6.71
N ALA A 33 7.52 6.16 5.41
CA ALA A 33 8.09 7.02 4.37
C ALA A 33 7.42 8.41 4.37
N VAL A 34 6.09 8.47 4.28
CA VAL A 34 5.31 9.72 4.30
C VAL A 34 5.53 10.48 5.59
N SER A 35 5.57 9.79 6.74
CA SER A 35 5.82 10.43 8.03
C SER A 35 7.21 11.07 8.11
N LYS A 36 8.23 10.41 7.54
CA LYS A 36 9.61 10.95 7.47
C LYS A 36 9.72 12.14 6.53
N GLU A 37 9.07 12.10 5.37
CA GLU A 37 9.07 13.22 4.41
C GLU A 37 8.43 14.49 4.98
N ASN A 38 7.45 14.33 5.88
CA ASN A 38 6.77 15.44 6.55
C ASN A 38 7.42 15.79 7.91
N GLU A 39 8.61 15.24 8.21
CA GLU A 39 9.38 15.48 9.43
C GLU A 39 8.58 15.24 10.74
N LEU A 40 7.61 14.33 10.69
CA LEU A 40 6.71 14.07 11.81
C LEU A 40 7.34 13.13 12.83
N ASN A 41 7.33 13.54 14.10
CA ASN A 41 7.82 12.72 15.19
C ASN A 41 6.78 11.69 15.63
N ILE A 42 6.79 10.52 15.01
CA ILE A 42 5.88 9.40 15.33
C ILE A 42 6.11 8.76 16.71
N ASN A 43 7.15 9.17 17.45
CA ASN A 43 7.41 8.66 18.81
C ASN A 43 6.55 9.36 19.88
N SER A 44 5.85 10.46 19.54
CA SER A 44 4.88 11.10 20.42
C SER A 44 3.45 10.79 19.97
N TYR A 45 2.50 10.75 20.91
CA TYR A 45 1.09 10.48 20.59
C TYR A 45 0.50 11.52 19.62
N ASP A 46 0.84 12.80 19.81
CA ASP A 46 0.38 13.90 18.96
C ASP A 46 1.00 13.83 17.56
N GLY A 47 2.29 13.47 17.46
CA GLY A 47 2.96 13.24 16.20
C GLY A 47 2.43 12.01 15.45
N PHE A 48 2.03 10.95 16.16
CA PHE A 48 1.37 9.78 15.57
C PHE A 48 0.00 10.12 14.97
N LEU A 49 -0.83 10.90 15.69
CA LEU A 49 -2.12 11.35 15.16
C LEU A 49 -1.95 12.26 13.94
N SER A 50 -0.97 13.15 13.97
CA SER A 50 -0.65 14.03 12.84
C SER A 50 -0.15 13.22 11.64
N ALA A 51 0.75 12.26 11.86
CA ALA A 51 1.23 11.34 10.83
C ALA A 51 0.09 10.52 10.21
N THR A 52 -0.86 10.06 11.03
CA THR A 52 -2.04 9.34 10.55
C THR A 52 -2.91 10.20 9.64
N LYS A 53 -3.16 11.46 10.00
CA LYS A 53 -3.94 12.39 9.16
C LYS A 53 -3.24 12.66 7.83
N VAL A 54 -1.94 12.91 7.86
CA VAL A 54 -1.13 13.15 6.66
C VAL A 54 -1.09 11.91 5.78
N TYR A 55 -0.90 10.73 6.37
CA TYR A 55 -0.92 9.47 5.64
C TYR A 55 -2.27 9.19 4.99
N LEU A 56 -3.39 9.42 5.69
CA LEU A 56 -4.73 9.28 5.09
C LEU A 56 -4.94 10.27 3.94
N SER A 57 -4.46 11.50 4.07
CA SER A 57 -4.52 12.49 2.97
C SER A 57 -3.70 12.04 1.76
N TRP A 58 -2.48 11.55 1.98
CA TRP A 58 -1.64 10.99 0.93
C TRP A 58 -2.28 9.77 0.27
N PHE A 59 -2.79 8.83 1.07
CA PHE A 59 -3.40 7.59 0.59
C PHE A 59 -4.65 7.84 -0.25
N THR A 60 -5.48 8.82 0.13
CA THR A 60 -6.65 9.21 -0.67
C THR A 60 -6.28 9.88 -1.99
N LYS A 61 -5.16 10.62 -2.06
CA LYS A 61 -4.61 11.13 -3.32
C LYS A 61 -4.06 10.00 -4.18
N PHE A 62 -3.28 9.10 -3.60
CA PHE A 62 -2.75 7.92 -4.27
C PHE A 62 -3.88 7.10 -4.93
N ILE A 63 -4.97 6.81 -4.22
CA ILE A 63 -6.11 6.06 -4.80
C ILE A 63 -6.76 6.81 -5.98
N LYS A 64 -6.79 8.15 -5.96
CA LYS A 64 -7.36 8.95 -7.05
C LYS A 64 -6.45 8.99 -8.28
N GLU A 65 -5.14 9.02 -8.07
CA GLU A 65 -4.14 9.07 -9.14
C GLU A 65 -3.86 7.69 -9.77
N VAL A 66 -4.02 6.59 -9.01
CA VAL A 66 -3.86 5.22 -9.52
C VAL A 66 -4.68 4.95 -10.80
N PRO A 67 -5.99 5.24 -10.89
CA PRO A 67 -6.74 5.01 -12.12
C PRO A 67 -6.33 5.94 -13.27
N GLU A 68 -5.74 7.12 -13.02
CA GLU A 68 -5.19 7.97 -14.07
C GLU A 68 -3.92 7.34 -14.66
N ILE A 69 -3.00 6.87 -13.81
CA ILE A 69 -1.76 6.20 -14.22
C ILE A 69 -2.06 4.84 -14.90
N THR A 70 -3.02 4.10 -14.37
CA THR A 70 -3.38 2.77 -14.90
C THR A 70 -4.27 2.91 -16.14
N GLY A 71 -5.09 3.97 -16.22
CA GLY A 71 -5.95 4.25 -17.37
C GLY A 71 -5.17 4.61 -18.63
N ASP A 72 -4.06 5.34 -18.49
CA ASP A 72 -3.14 5.58 -19.63
C ASP A 72 -2.47 4.28 -20.10
N LEU A 73 -2.11 3.37 -19.20
CA LEU A 73 -1.53 2.07 -19.59
C LEU A 73 -2.50 1.19 -20.40
N PHE A 74 -3.81 1.31 -20.20
CA PHE A 74 -4.81 0.59 -21.03
C PHE A 74 -5.04 1.23 -22.40
N ASN A 75 -4.67 2.50 -22.60
CA ASN A 75 -4.83 3.20 -23.88
C ASN A 75 -3.63 2.99 -24.82
N ILE A 76 -2.45 2.70 -24.25
CA ILE A 76 -1.21 2.46 -25.03
C ILE A 76 -1.31 1.19 -25.89
N ASP A 77 -2.13 0.19 -25.51
CA ASP A 77 -2.30 -1.07 -26.26
C ASP A 77 -3.16 -0.93 -27.53
N SER A 78 -3.80 0.23 -27.76
CA SER A 78 -4.67 0.45 -28.92
C SER A 78 -4.02 1.27 -30.05
N THR A 79 -2.78 1.74 -29.85
CA THR A 79 -2.09 2.63 -30.82
C THR A 79 -0.94 1.95 -31.57
N GLU A 80 -0.56 0.71 -31.20
CA GLU A 80 0.50 -0.05 -31.91
C GLU A 80 -0.01 -0.89 -33.11
N GLU A 81 -1.32 -0.95 -33.40
CA GLU A 81 -1.88 -1.74 -34.52
C GLU A 81 -2.29 -0.94 -35.78
N ILE A 82 -1.87 0.33 -35.94
CA ILE A 82 -2.18 1.11 -37.17
C ILE A 82 -0.93 1.77 -37.76
N GLU A 83 0.10 0.98 -38.04
CA GLU A 83 1.09 1.30 -39.07
C GLU A 83 1.47 0.01 -39.83
N GLU A 84 0.58 -0.44 -40.72
CA GLU A 84 0.93 -1.34 -41.85
C GLU A 84 0.38 -0.78 -43.17
#